data_AF-A0A512PIC3-F1
#
_entry.id   AF-A0A512PIC3-F1
#
_cell.length_a   1.000
_cell.length_b   1.000
_cell.length_c   1.000
_cell.angle_alpha   90.00
_cell.angle_beta   90.00
_cell.angle_gamma   90.00
#
_symmetry.space_group_name_H-M   'P 1'
#
loop_
_entity.id
_entity.type
_entity.pdbx_description
1 polymer ?
#
loop_
_entity_poly.entity_id
_entity_poly.type
_entity_poly.pdbx_seq_one_letter_code
_entity_poly.pdbx_strand_id
1 'polypeptide(L)'
;MARRSTPKSSARTPVTPELIEHRIVTYRPKGVVTAHQWAPIEHDVRAATRRYAPQSLSAAYLAMRAVTMFQLWAIENRLPLDLEHLFTETNVEWFVETGMTHLGEHTQSCYRSALRRIGRTVTKKAPWTPEPKRKKRTTLADPYARLDLAWLWEICLTQRSEVRRRAGVATMALCHGAGLAGAEFSVLLGSSIEMIDGVAVVHIPGDHARDVPVLPQYADELVRLSLDYWDRPMFSDRTPSRNWTANVLAQLEFPTGAPRLVPSRLRTTWMVELSTAGVRISELQHFAGVKTMTGWEDFSKFVPRRDDSVLRRLIGGVR
;
A
#
# COMPACT_ATOMS: atom_id res chain seq x y z
N MET A 1 -19.94 28.04 38.32
CA MET A 1 -20.24 27.68 36.91
C MET A 1 -19.42 26.46 36.52
N ALA A 2 -20.06 25.39 36.03
CA ALA A 2 -19.39 24.10 35.82
C ALA A 2 -18.66 24.02 34.46
N ARG A 3 -17.45 23.44 34.45
CA ARG A 3 -16.74 23.08 33.22
C ARG A 3 -17.44 21.89 32.55
N ARG A 4 -17.75 22.01 31.26
CA ARG A 4 -18.26 20.87 30.46
C ARG A 4 -17.19 19.79 30.33
N SER A 5 -17.49 18.57 30.76
CA SER A 5 -16.65 17.40 30.49
C SER A 5 -16.85 16.93 29.05
N THR A 6 -15.75 16.63 28.36
CA THR A 6 -15.77 15.86 27.12
C THR A 6 -16.02 14.38 27.46
N PRO A 7 -16.89 13.67 26.72
CA PRO A 7 -17.16 12.26 27.02
C PRO A 7 -15.95 11.39 26.69
N LYS A 8 -15.72 10.38 27.55
CA LYS A 8 -14.61 9.43 27.43
C LYS A 8 -14.65 8.67 26.10
N SER A 9 -13.46 8.38 25.57
CA SER A 9 -13.25 7.39 24.50
C SER A 9 -14.01 6.09 24.83
N SER A 10 -14.94 5.70 23.96
CA SER A 10 -15.64 4.43 24.11
C SER A 10 -14.73 3.28 23.72
N ALA A 11 -14.51 2.35 24.64
CA ALA A 11 -13.93 1.07 24.30
C ALA A 11 -14.79 0.44 23.19
N ARG A 12 -14.19 0.08 22.06
CA ARG A 12 -14.90 -0.61 20.98
C ARG A 12 -15.38 -1.97 21.51
N THR A 13 -16.68 -2.09 21.74
CA THR A 13 -17.33 -3.38 22.00
C THR A 13 -16.90 -4.38 20.92
N PRO A 14 -16.44 -5.59 21.28
CA PRO A 14 -16.12 -6.60 20.29
C PRO A 14 -17.35 -6.86 19.41
N VAL A 15 -17.13 -6.94 18.10
CA VAL A 15 -18.22 -7.20 17.15
C VAL A 15 -18.57 -8.68 17.24
N THR A 16 -19.66 -8.99 17.91
CA THR A 16 -20.18 -10.36 18.01
C THR A 16 -21.18 -10.66 16.89
N PRO A 17 -21.43 -11.94 16.56
CA PRO A 17 -22.43 -12.33 15.56
C PRO A 17 -23.83 -11.78 15.86
N GLU A 18 -24.23 -11.72 17.13
CA GLU A 18 -25.54 -11.23 17.57
C GLU A 18 -25.70 -9.73 17.27
N LEU A 19 -24.62 -8.95 17.38
CA LEU A 19 -24.63 -7.53 17.05
C LEU A 19 -24.74 -7.30 15.53
N ILE A 20 -24.18 -8.21 14.72
CA ILE A 20 -24.34 -8.20 13.26
C ILE A 20 -25.79 -8.54 12.89
N GLU A 21 -26.34 -9.62 13.43
CA GLU A 21 -27.72 -10.04 13.17
C GLU A 21 -28.74 -8.98 13.62
N HIS A 22 -28.57 -8.40 14.82
CA HIS A 22 -29.39 -7.28 15.28
C HIS A 22 -29.36 -6.09 14.31
N ARG A 23 -28.21 -5.80 13.68
CA ARG A 23 -28.11 -4.76 12.65
C ARG A 23 -28.75 -5.12 11.32
N ILE A 24 -28.80 -6.40 10.95
CA ILE A 24 -29.56 -6.88 9.79
C ILE A 24 -31.06 -6.74 10.05
N VAL A 25 -31.53 -7.14 11.23
CA VAL A 25 -32.93 -6.98 11.64
C VAL A 25 -33.34 -5.51 11.73
N THR A 26 -32.52 -4.64 12.32
CA THR A 26 -32.86 -3.20 12.50
C THR A 26 -32.58 -2.32 11.28
N TYR A 27 -32.04 -2.87 10.18
CA TYR A 27 -31.69 -2.05 9.02
C TYR A 27 -32.91 -1.42 8.34
N ARG A 28 -32.76 -0.12 8.06
CA ARG A 28 -33.62 0.71 7.22
C ARG A 28 -32.71 1.58 6.36
N PRO A 29 -32.88 1.63 5.03
CA PRO A 29 -32.14 2.56 4.19
C PRO A 29 -32.50 4.00 4.56
N LYS A 30 -31.53 4.92 4.50
CA LYS A 30 -31.72 6.34 4.81
C LYS A 30 -31.64 7.22 3.54
N GLY A 31 -32.37 8.32 3.54
CA GLY A 31 -32.24 9.44 2.61
C GLY A 31 -32.82 9.24 1.20
N VAL A 32 -32.52 8.11 0.55
CA VAL A 32 -32.78 7.93 -0.90
C VAL A 32 -33.93 6.96 -1.20
N VAL A 33 -34.33 6.13 -0.22
CA VAL A 33 -35.33 5.07 -0.41
C VAL A 33 -36.56 5.36 0.43
N THR A 34 -37.73 5.45 -0.21
CA THR A 34 -39.01 5.63 0.49
C THR A 34 -39.46 4.35 1.18
N ALA A 35 -40.37 4.47 2.16
CA ALA A 35 -40.94 3.30 2.84
C ALA A 35 -41.66 2.34 1.86
N HIS A 36 -42.34 2.90 0.84
CA HIS A 36 -43.01 2.13 -0.21
C HIS A 36 -42.03 1.38 -1.12
N GLN A 37 -40.88 1.98 -1.45
CA GLN A 37 -39.81 1.29 -2.21
C GLN A 37 -39.10 0.22 -1.36
N TRP A 38 -38.99 0.42 -0.05
CA TRP A 38 -38.29 -0.49 0.86
C TRP A 38 -39.10 -1.73 1.23
N ALA A 39 -40.41 -1.59 1.51
CA ALA A 39 -41.23 -2.69 2.02
C ALA A 39 -41.24 -3.96 1.14
N PRO A 40 -41.28 -3.89 -0.21
CA PRO A 40 -41.24 -5.08 -1.07
C PRO A 40 -39.91 -5.85 -1.02
N ILE A 41 -38.80 -5.17 -0.77
CA ILE A 41 -37.43 -5.73 -0.85
C ILE A 41 -36.81 -6.03 0.53
N GLU A 42 -37.45 -5.59 1.61
CA GLU A 42 -36.95 -5.70 2.98
C GLU A 42 -36.56 -7.14 3.37
N HIS A 43 -37.38 -8.12 2.97
CA HIS A 43 -37.14 -9.53 3.25
C HIS A 43 -35.88 -10.03 2.54
N ASP A 44 -35.78 -9.77 1.23
CA ASP A 44 -34.75 -10.37 0.37
C ASP A 44 -33.38 -9.70 0.56
N VAL A 45 -33.33 -8.39 0.82
CA VAL A 45 -32.11 -7.68 1.22
C VAL A 45 -31.52 -8.30 2.49
N ARG A 46 -32.36 -8.59 3.50
CA ARG A 46 -31.90 -9.27 4.72
C ARG A 46 -31.51 -10.72 4.46
N ALA A 47 -32.30 -11.47 3.70
CA ALA A 47 -32.02 -12.87 3.39
C ALA A 47 -30.68 -13.04 2.64
N ALA A 48 -30.43 -12.21 1.62
CA ALA A 48 -29.15 -12.16 0.90
C ALA A 48 -27.99 -11.77 1.82
N THR A 49 -28.18 -10.78 2.70
CA THR A 49 -27.14 -10.36 3.65
C THR A 49 -26.82 -11.46 4.67
N ARG A 50 -27.82 -12.18 5.20
CA ARG A 50 -27.58 -13.34 6.09
C ARG A 50 -26.83 -14.46 5.38
N ARG A 51 -27.25 -14.83 4.16
CA ARG A 51 -26.56 -15.86 3.35
C ARG A 51 -25.11 -15.47 3.02
N TYR A 52 -24.81 -14.18 2.86
CA TYR A 52 -23.45 -13.67 2.67
C TYR A 52 -22.56 -13.75 3.94
N ALA A 53 -23.14 -13.92 5.14
CA ALA A 53 -22.44 -14.08 6.41
C ALA A 53 -21.30 -13.04 6.66
N PRO A 54 -21.62 -11.72 6.68
CA PRO A 54 -20.62 -10.66 6.84
C PRO A 54 -19.90 -10.76 8.19
N GLN A 55 -18.57 -10.62 8.16
CA GLN A 55 -17.68 -10.76 9.33
C GLN A 55 -17.45 -9.44 10.09
N SER A 56 -18.16 -8.36 9.75
CA SER A 56 -18.08 -7.08 10.46
C SER A 56 -19.30 -6.20 10.22
N LEU A 57 -19.54 -5.25 11.13
CA LEU A 57 -20.64 -4.27 11.00
C LEU A 57 -20.54 -3.45 9.71
N SER A 58 -19.34 -3.02 9.34
CA SER A 58 -19.10 -2.26 8.10
C SER A 58 -19.41 -3.10 6.87
N ALA A 59 -19.04 -4.39 6.87
CA ALA A 59 -19.34 -5.31 5.78
C ALA A 59 -20.85 -5.61 5.69
N ALA A 60 -21.55 -5.75 6.82
CA ALA A 60 -23.00 -5.94 6.86
C ALA A 60 -23.74 -4.71 6.32
N TYR A 61 -23.36 -3.50 6.77
CA TYR A 61 -23.97 -2.26 6.28
C TYR A 61 -23.73 -2.04 4.78
N LEU A 62 -22.50 -2.27 4.30
CA LEU A 62 -22.18 -2.19 2.87
C LEU A 62 -23.00 -3.20 2.05
N ALA A 63 -23.12 -4.44 2.52
CA ALA A 63 -23.90 -5.47 1.85
C ALA A 63 -25.38 -5.08 1.75
N MET A 64 -26.02 -4.73 2.87
CA MET A 64 -27.42 -4.32 2.88
C MET A 64 -27.66 -3.11 1.97
N ARG A 65 -26.78 -2.10 2.00
CA ARG A 65 -26.93 -0.89 1.18
C ARG A 65 -26.75 -1.18 -0.31
N ALA A 66 -25.75 -1.98 -0.69
CA ALA A 66 -25.52 -2.37 -2.07
C ALA A 66 -26.67 -3.22 -2.63
N VAL A 67 -27.14 -4.23 -1.89
CA VAL A 67 -28.27 -5.07 -2.29
C VAL A 67 -29.58 -4.27 -2.36
N THR A 68 -29.81 -3.32 -1.44
CA THR A 68 -30.97 -2.41 -1.52
C THR A 68 -30.98 -1.66 -2.85
N MET A 69 -29.87 -1.00 -3.21
CA MET A 69 -29.81 -0.21 -4.46
C MET A 69 -29.95 -1.10 -5.70
N PHE A 70 -29.33 -2.29 -5.70
CA PHE A 70 -29.40 -3.22 -6.81
C PHE A 70 -30.81 -3.78 -7.04
N GLN A 71 -31.55 -4.12 -5.97
CA GLN A 71 -32.94 -4.59 -6.09
C GLN A 71 -33.92 -3.48 -6.51
N LEU A 72 -33.70 -2.23 -6.10
CA LEU A 72 -34.52 -1.10 -6.57
C LEU A 72 -34.34 -0.86 -8.07
N TRP A 73 -33.10 -0.80 -8.53
CA TRP A 73 -32.77 -0.72 -9.96
C TRP A 73 -33.33 -1.92 -10.74
N ALA A 74 -33.32 -3.12 -10.15
CA ALA A 74 -33.90 -4.31 -10.76
C ALA A 74 -35.43 -4.19 -10.93
N ILE A 75 -36.15 -3.63 -9.96
CA ILE A 75 -37.60 -3.32 -10.08
C ILE A 75 -37.84 -2.32 -11.21
N GLU A 76 -37.07 -1.24 -11.26
CA GLU A 76 -37.16 -0.20 -12.29
C GLU A 76 -36.93 -0.77 -13.70
N ASN A 77 -36.00 -1.71 -13.84
CA ASN A 77 -35.68 -2.41 -15.09
C ASN A 77 -36.48 -3.71 -15.31
N ARG A 78 -37.50 -3.99 -14.48
CA ARG A 78 -38.40 -5.16 -14.57
C ARG A 78 -37.69 -6.52 -14.56
N LEU A 79 -36.55 -6.60 -13.87
CA LEU A 79 -35.79 -7.84 -13.67
C LEU A 79 -36.42 -8.72 -12.57
N PRO A 80 -36.29 -10.05 -12.65
CA PRO A 80 -36.68 -10.94 -11.57
C PRO A 80 -35.83 -10.67 -10.32
N LEU A 81 -36.45 -10.66 -9.14
CA LEU A 81 -35.76 -10.46 -7.86
C LEU A 81 -35.21 -11.74 -7.22
N ASP A 82 -35.54 -12.91 -7.78
CA ASP A 82 -34.94 -14.18 -7.36
C ASP A 82 -33.41 -14.11 -7.46
N LEU A 83 -32.72 -14.60 -6.42
CA LEU A 83 -31.29 -14.37 -6.26
C LEU A 83 -30.47 -15.01 -7.38
N GLU A 84 -30.85 -16.19 -7.89
CA GLU A 84 -30.11 -16.88 -8.98
C GLU A 84 -30.21 -16.14 -10.31
N HIS A 85 -31.33 -15.46 -10.57
CA HIS A 85 -31.57 -14.71 -11.81
C HIS A 85 -31.09 -13.25 -11.70
N LEU A 86 -31.19 -12.64 -10.52
CA LEU A 86 -30.76 -11.28 -10.29
C LEU A 86 -29.24 -11.17 -10.15
N PHE A 87 -28.63 -11.97 -9.27
CA PHE A 87 -27.18 -11.93 -9.01
C PHE A 87 -26.41 -12.73 -10.06
N THR A 88 -26.41 -12.22 -11.28
CA THR A 88 -25.52 -12.63 -12.37
C THR A 88 -24.41 -11.58 -12.55
N GLU A 89 -23.33 -11.97 -13.20
CA GLU A 89 -22.26 -11.04 -13.56
C GLU A 89 -22.79 -9.92 -14.46
N THR A 90 -23.53 -10.25 -15.52
CA THR A 90 -24.14 -9.30 -16.47
C THR A 90 -25.00 -8.25 -15.78
N ASN A 91 -25.91 -8.64 -14.88
CA ASN A 91 -26.79 -7.68 -14.20
C ASN A 91 -26.02 -6.76 -13.26
N VAL A 92 -24.98 -7.26 -12.59
CA VAL A 92 -24.15 -6.43 -11.70
C VAL A 92 -23.31 -5.43 -12.48
N GLU A 93 -22.75 -5.80 -13.64
CA GLU A 93 -22.07 -4.83 -14.50
C GLU A 93 -23.06 -3.81 -15.09
N TRP A 94 -24.22 -4.24 -15.59
CA TRP A 94 -25.25 -3.34 -16.11
C TRP A 94 -25.77 -2.35 -15.06
N PHE A 95 -25.90 -2.78 -13.79
CA PHE A 95 -26.21 -1.90 -12.67
C PHE A 95 -25.09 -0.88 -12.37
N VAL A 96 -23.82 -1.26 -12.50
CA VAL A 96 -22.69 -0.34 -12.36
C VAL A 96 -22.75 0.75 -13.42
N GLU A 97 -22.98 0.35 -14.68
CA GLU A 97 -23.01 1.25 -15.84
C GLU A 97 -24.22 2.21 -15.82
N THR A 98 -25.39 1.76 -15.35
CA THR A 98 -26.65 2.53 -15.48
C THR A 98 -27.25 2.99 -14.15
N GLY A 99 -27.22 2.16 -13.10
CA GLY A 99 -27.88 2.44 -11.82
C GLY A 99 -27.05 3.19 -10.79
N MET A 100 -25.73 3.32 -11.00
CA MET A 100 -24.80 3.97 -10.06
C MET A 100 -24.11 5.23 -10.58
N THR A 101 -24.55 5.75 -11.73
CA THR A 101 -23.98 6.95 -12.41
C THR A 101 -23.93 8.21 -11.54
N HIS A 102 -24.83 8.33 -10.56
CA HIS A 102 -24.89 9.43 -9.59
C HIS A 102 -23.91 9.29 -8.40
N LEU A 103 -23.14 8.20 -8.32
CA LEU A 103 -22.16 7.93 -7.26
C LEU A 103 -20.74 8.10 -7.81
N GLY A 104 -19.81 8.62 -6.99
CA GLY A 104 -18.40 8.70 -7.36
C GLY A 104 -17.75 7.32 -7.54
N GLU A 105 -16.76 7.23 -8.45
CA GLU A 105 -16.11 5.99 -8.90
C GLU A 105 -15.68 5.03 -7.78
N HIS A 106 -15.09 5.56 -6.71
CA HIS A 106 -14.68 4.75 -5.54
C HIS A 106 -15.87 4.02 -4.90
N THR A 107 -17.02 4.68 -4.80
CA THR A 107 -18.26 4.08 -4.27
C THR A 107 -18.83 3.04 -5.23
N GLN A 108 -18.85 3.33 -6.53
CA GLN A 108 -19.27 2.37 -7.56
C GLN A 108 -18.40 1.09 -7.49
N SER A 109 -17.08 1.25 -7.45
CA SER A 109 -16.10 0.15 -7.34
C SER A 109 -16.29 -0.67 -6.05
N CYS A 110 -16.57 0.00 -4.92
CA CYS A 110 -16.89 -0.66 -3.66
C CYS A 110 -18.20 -1.47 -3.73
N TYR A 111 -19.26 -0.91 -4.32
CA TYR A 111 -20.58 -1.56 -4.43
C TYR A 111 -20.53 -2.72 -5.42
N ARG A 112 -19.89 -2.54 -6.58
CA ARG A 112 -19.57 -3.61 -7.55
C ARG A 112 -18.84 -4.77 -6.87
N SER A 113 -17.76 -4.46 -6.14
CA SER A 113 -16.96 -5.47 -5.44
C SER A 113 -17.75 -6.21 -4.34
N ALA A 114 -18.71 -5.52 -3.69
CA ALA A 114 -19.61 -6.15 -2.73
C ALA A 114 -20.64 -7.06 -3.42
N LEU A 115 -21.38 -6.57 -4.43
CA LEU A 115 -22.40 -7.32 -5.17
C LEU A 115 -21.83 -8.56 -5.85
N ARG A 116 -20.65 -8.45 -6.49
CA ARG A 116 -19.94 -9.59 -7.10
C ARG A 116 -19.48 -10.64 -6.09
N ARG A 117 -19.34 -10.30 -4.80
CA ARG A 117 -19.01 -11.26 -3.74
C ARG A 117 -20.27 -11.86 -3.14
N ILE A 118 -21.25 -11.03 -2.83
CA ILE A 118 -22.57 -11.44 -2.32
C ILE A 118 -23.20 -12.43 -3.29
N GLY A 119 -23.30 -12.08 -4.57
CA GLY A 119 -23.86 -12.93 -5.61
C GLY A 119 -23.28 -14.34 -5.60
N ARG A 120 -21.97 -14.47 -5.79
CA ARG A 120 -21.24 -15.76 -5.72
C ARG A 120 -21.48 -16.57 -4.44
N THR A 121 -21.81 -15.93 -3.31
CA THR A 121 -22.15 -16.62 -2.06
C THR A 121 -23.63 -17.00 -1.97
N VAL A 122 -24.54 -16.20 -2.53
CA VAL A 122 -26.00 -16.42 -2.43
C VAL A 122 -26.60 -17.24 -3.58
N THR A 123 -25.88 -17.39 -4.70
CA THR A 123 -26.28 -18.16 -5.89
C THR A 123 -25.47 -19.45 -6.05
N LYS A 124 -26.09 -20.51 -6.57
CA LYS A 124 -25.47 -21.80 -6.90
C LYS A 124 -25.40 -22.07 -8.41
N LYS A 125 -26.34 -21.53 -9.19
CA LYS A 125 -26.50 -21.77 -10.63
C LYS A 125 -26.10 -20.57 -11.48
N ALA A 126 -26.18 -19.35 -10.94
CA ALA A 126 -25.84 -18.14 -11.67
C ALA A 126 -24.41 -18.20 -12.27
N PRO A 127 -24.22 -17.88 -13.56
CA PRO A 127 -22.92 -17.93 -14.21
C PRO A 127 -22.03 -16.78 -13.73
N TRP A 128 -21.12 -17.11 -12.81
CA TRP A 128 -20.10 -16.19 -12.30
C TRP A 128 -18.72 -16.58 -12.83
N THR A 129 -18.00 -15.64 -13.43
CA THR A 129 -16.58 -15.84 -13.71
C THR A 129 -15.85 -16.09 -12.39
N PRO A 130 -15.00 -17.13 -12.28
CA PRO A 130 -14.22 -17.40 -11.07
C PRO A 130 -13.46 -16.15 -10.59
N GLU A 131 -13.37 -15.91 -9.28
CA GLU A 131 -12.53 -14.82 -8.77
C GLU A 131 -11.07 -15.11 -9.18
N PRO A 132 -10.36 -14.16 -9.83
CA PRO A 132 -8.95 -14.33 -10.12
C PRO A 132 -8.23 -14.68 -8.82
N LYS A 133 -7.46 -15.80 -8.81
CA LYS A 133 -6.77 -16.27 -7.60
C LYS A 133 -6.07 -15.09 -6.94
N ARG A 134 -6.49 -14.74 -5.71
CA ARG A 134 -5.88 -13.63 -4.95
C ARG A 134 -4.39 -13.87 -4.91
N LYS A 135 -3.62 -13.02 -5.59
CA LYS A 135 -2.16 -13.06 -5.54
C LYS A 135 -1.79 -12.92 -4.06
N LYS A 136 -1.02 -13.88 -3.52
CA LYS A 136 -0.52 -13.79 -2.15
C LYS A 136 0.17 -12.43 -2.00
N ARG A 137 -0.02 -11.76 -0.85
CA ARG A 137 0.70 -10.53 -0.53
C ARG A 137 2.20 -10.82 -0.67
N THR A 138 2.86 -10.15 -1.60
CA THR A 138 4.33 -10.20 -1.68
C THR A 138 4.86 -9.59 -0.40
N THR A 139 5.51 -10.40 0.43
CA THR A 139 6.24 -9.91 1.60
C THR A 139 7.47 -9.14 1.15
N LEU A 140 7.87 -8.13 1.91
CA LEU A 140 9.17 -7.50 1.70
C LEU A 140 10.29 -8.53 1.84
N ALA A 141 11.40 -8.31 1.12
CA ALA A 141 12.58 -9.13 1.27
C ALA A 141 13.27 -8.77 2.60
N ASP A 142 13.61 -9.78 3.40
CA ASP A 142 14.38 -9.61 4.63
C ASP A 142 15.67 -8.80 4.36
N PRO A 143 16.12 -7.92 5.27
CA PRO A 143 17.24 -7.00 5.03
C PRO A 143 18.55 -7.74 4.75
N TYR A 144 19.53 -7.04 4.20
CA TYR A 144 20.89 -7.56 4.06
C TYR A 144 21.58 -7.65 5.43
N ALA A 145 22.49 -8.62 5.58
CA ALA A 145 23.44 -8.58 6.68
C ALA A 145 24.46 -7.44 6.44
N ARG A 146 25.04 -6.90 7.52
CA ARG A 146 26.02 -5.81 7.42
C ARG A 146 27.25 -6.19 6.59
N LEU A 147 27.69 -7.44 6.66
CA LEU A 147 28.78 -7.97 5.84
C LEU A 147 28.39 -8.08 4.36
N ASP A 148 27.16 -8.53 4.05
CA ASP A 148 26.64 -8.56 2.68
C ASP A 148 26.63 -7.16 2.06
N LEU A 149 26.19 -6.14 2.81
CA LEU A 149 26.17 -4.74 2.33
C LEU A 149 27.57 -4.20 2.05
N ALA A 150 28.53 -4.47 2.95
CA ALA A 150 29.91 -4.04 2.78
C ALA A 150 30.53 -4.68 1.53
N TRP A 151 30.32 -5.98 1.34
CA TRP A 151 30.83 -6.71 0.17
C TRP A 151 30.14 -6.25 -1.13
N LEU A 152 28.83 -6.03 -1.12
CA LEU A 152 28.11 -5.43 -2.25
C LEU A 152 28.64 -4.05 -2.63
N TRP A 153 28.96 -3.22 -1.64
CA TRP A 153 29.48 -1.87 -1.85
C TRP A 153 30.87 -1.91 -2.49
N GLU A 154 31.77 -2.75 -1.95
CA GLU A 154 33.09 -3.00 -2.53
C GLU A 154 33.02 -3.51 -3.98
N ILE A 155 32.14 -4.50 -4.26
CA ILE A 155 31.92 -5.01 -5.62
C ILE A 155 31.42 -3.90 -6.56
N CYS A 156 30.54 -3.01 -6.09
CA CYS A 156 30.04 -1.89 -6.90
C CYS A 156 31.13 -0.86 -7.20
N LEU A 157 32.00 -0.56 -6.24
CA LEU A 157 33.12 0.38 -6.41
C LEU A 157 34.21 -0.18 -7.33
N THR A 158 34.46 -1.49 -7.29
CA THR A 158 35.55 -2.18 -8.04
C THR A 158 35.13 -2.73 -9.41
N GLN A 159 33.95 -2.35 -9.92
CA GLN A 159 33.54 -2.71 -11.28
C GLN A 159 34.53 -2.20 -12.34
N ARG A 160 34.98 -3.09 -13.23
CA ARG A 160 35.98 -2.79 -14.28
C ARG A 160 35.55 -1.73 -15.31
N SER A 161 34.25 -1.58 -15.51
CA SER A 161 33.67 -0.61 -16.45
C SER A 161 33.05 0.53 -15.66
N GLU A 162 33.35 1.78 -16.03
CA GLU A 162 32.78 2.97 -15.40
C GLU A 162 31.24 2.95 -15.43
N VAL A 163 30.64 2.55 -16.55
CA VAL A 163 29.17 2.44 -16.69
C VAL A 163 28.57 1.44 -15.69
N ARG A 164 29.29 0.34 -15.40
CA ARG A 164 28.90 -0.63 -14.37
C ARG A 164 29.12 -0.08 -12.96
N ARG A 165 30.28 0.56 -12.72
CA ARG A 165 30.62 1.21 -11.44
C ARG A 165 29.55 2.21 -11.05
N ARG A 166 29.22 3.14 -11.96
CA ARG A 166 28.13 4.10 -11.87
C ARG A 166 26.79 3.45 -11.52
N ALA A 167 26.34 2.45 -12.27
CA ALA A 167 25.06 1.81 -12.02
C ALA A 167 25.01 1.10 -10.64
N GLY A 168 26.11 0.44 -10.23
CA GLY A 168 26.23 -0.19 -8.92
C GLY A 168 26.26 0.83 -7.78
N VAL A 169 27.12 1.86 -7.90
CA VAL A 169 27.26 2.94 -6.92
C VAL A 169 25.95 3.71 -6.74
N ALA A 170 25.32 4.14 -7.84
CA ALA A 170 24.00 4.77 -7.81
C ALA A 170 22.95 3.87 -7.15
N THR A 171 22.97 2.56 -7.40
CA THR A 171 22.00 1.64 -6.78
C THR A 171 22.19 1.53 -5.27
N MET A 172 23.43 1.39 -4.81
CA MET A 172 23.73 1.33 -3.38
C MET A 172 23.42 2.64 -2.67
N ALA A 173 23.88 3.78 -3.22
CA ALA A 173 23.65 5.08 -2.63
C ALA A 173 22.17 5.52 -2.66
N LEU A 174 21.45 5.32 -3.77
CA LEU A 174 20.05 5.73 -3.86
C LEU A 174 19.12 4.75 -3.13
N CYS A 175 19.27 3.43 -3.26
CA CYS A 175 18.37 2.47 -2.59
C CYS A 175 18.73 2.18 -1.13
N HIS A 176 20.02 2.06 -0.79
CA HIS A 176 20.41 1.84 0.61
C HIS A 176 20.73 3.15 1.32
N GLY A 177 21.40 4.10 0.67
CA GLY A 177 21.69 5.40 1.30
C GLY A 177 20.48 6.31 1.46
N ALA A 178 19.60 6.39 0.47
CA ALA A 178 18.41 7.26 0.51
C ALA A 178 17.07 6.51 0.42
N GLY A 179 17.06 5.17 0.42
CA GLY A 179 15.82 4.41 0.47
C GLY A 179 14.97 4.44 -0.79
N LEU A 180 15.43 4.94 -1.93
CA LEU A 180 14.64 5.04 -3.16
C LEU A 180 14.22 3.68 -3.72
N ALA A 181 13.10 3.64 -4.43
CA ALA A 181 12.71 2.52 -5.26
C ALA A 181 13.40 2.62 -6.62
N GLY A 182 13.85 1.50 -7.20
CA GLY A 182 14.60 1.50 -8.46
C GLY A 182 13.86 2.04 -9.70
N ALA A 183 12.55 2.31 -9.59
CA ALA A 183 11.78 3.02 -10.61
C ALA A 183 12.01 4.54 -10.58
N GLU A 184 12.35 5.11 -9.42
CA GLU A 184 12.61 6.55 -9.23
C GLU A 184 13.93 7.00 -9.90
N PHE A 185 14.81 6.05 -10.25
CA PHE A 185 16.09 6.32 -10.92
C PHE A 185 15.93 7.00 -12.28
N SER A 186 14.76 6.86 -12.93
CA SER A 186 14.52 7.41 -14.27
C SER A 186 14.33 8.93 -14.29
N VAL A 187 14.09 9.57 -13.14
CA VAL A 187 13.84 11.01 -13.02
C VAL A 187 14.97 11.79 -12.32
N LEU A 188 16.11 11.15 -12.07
CA LEU A 188 17.22 11.73 -11.30
C LEU A 188 18.42 12.05 -12.18
N LEU A 189 18.86 13.31 -12.07
CA LEU A 189 20.09 13.84 -12.65
C LEU A 189 21.11 14.09 -11.52
N GLY A 190 22.37 14.38 -11.84
CA GLY A 190 23.33 14.76 -10.80
C GLY A 190 22.91 16.03 -10.03
N SER A 191 22.29 16.97 -10.72
CA SER A 191 21.63 18.16 -10.16
C SER A 191 20.45 17.88 -9.22
N SER A 192 20.05 16.61 -9.05
CA SER A 192 19.10 16.18 -8.01
C SER A 192 19.76 15.95 -6.65
N ILE A 193 21.07 16.16 -6.50
CA ILE A 193 21.82 16.00 -5.24
C ILE A 193 22.35 17.35 -4.77
N GLU A 194 21.98 17.75 -3.56
CA GLU A 194 22.48 18.96 -2.88
C GLU A 194 23.16 18.61 -1.54
N MET A 195 24.07 19.46 -1.08
CA MET A 195 24.63 19.41 0.27
C MET A 195 23.94 20.45 1.16
N ILE A 196 23.09 19.99 2.09
CA ILE A 196 22.31 20.84 3.00
C ILE A 196 22.71 20.50 4.44
N ASP A 197 23.09 21.51 5.23
CA ASP A 197 23.55 21.34 6.64
C ASP A 197 24.66 20.29 6.83
N GLY A 198 25.52 20.11 5.81
CA GLY A 198 26.59 19.10 5.81
C GLY A 198 26.14 17.67 5.50
N VAL A 199 24.88 17.47 5.08
CA VAL A 199 24.29 16.19 4.70
C VAL A 199 23.97 16.20 3.20
N ALA A 200 24.30 15.12 2.50
CA ALA A 200 23.86 14.94 1.11
C ALA A 200 22.35 14.63 1.07
N VAL A 201 21.61 15.34 0.23
CA VAL A 201 20.16 15.24 0.11
C VAL A 201 19.79 14.91 -1.33
N VAL A 202 18.90 13.94 -1.52
CA VAL A 202 18.31 13.59 -2.82
C VAL A 202 16.98 14.31 -2.98
N HIS A 203 16.90 15.23 -3.94
CA HIS A 203 15.67 15.89 -4.36
C HIS A 203 14.93 15.01 -5.37
N ILE A 204 13.77 14.49 -4.98
CA ILE A 204 12.95 13.64 -5.83
C ILE A 204 11.80 14.50 -6.39
N PRO A 205 11.64 14.61 -7.72
CA PRO A 205 10.57 15.40 -8.34
C PRO A 205 9.26 14.60 -8.54
N GLY A 206 8.19 15.29 -8.92
CA GLY A 206 6.90 14.71 -9.35
C GLY A 206 5.84 14.57 -8.25
N ASP A 207 4.82 13.73 -8.49
CA ASP A 207 3.63 13.59 -7.62
C ASP A 207 3.93 13.13 -6.18
N HIS A 208 5.13 12.58 -5.94
CA HIS A 208 5.63 12.13 -4.65
C HIS A 208 6.95 12.83 -4.30
N ALA A 209 7.04 14.11 -4.67
CA ALA A 209 8.20 14.96 -4.44
C ALA A 209 8.53 15.07 -2.95
N ARG A 210 9.83 14.99 -2.67
CA ARG A 210 10.40 14.95 -1.32
C ARG A 210 11.91 15.07 -1.37
N ASP A 211 12.46 15.53 -0.26
CA ASP A 211 13.90 15.61 -0.05
C ASP A 211 14.30 14.49 0.92
N VAL A 212 15.31 13.69 0.56
CA VAL A 212 15.71 12.51 1.34
C VAL A 212 17.18 12.59 1.73
N PRO A 213 17.52 12.66 3.04
CA PRO A 213 18.90 12.64 3.48
C PRO A 213 19.55 11.28 3.19
N VAL A 214 20.79 11.31 2.72
CA VAL A 214 21.59 10.14 2.36
C VAL A 214 22.38 9.66 3.59
N LEU A 215 22.40 8.36 3.85
CA LEU A 215 23.22 7.78 4.91
C LEU A 215 24.72 8.12 4.70
N PRO A 216 25.45 8.55 5.73
CA PRO A 216 26.80 9.12 5.58
C PRO A 216 27.79 8.24 4.81
N GLN A 217 27.72 6.91 4.96
CA GLN A 217 28.63 5.97 4.28
C GLN A 217 28.51 5.94 2.75
N TYR A 218 27.51 6.61 2.16
CA TYR A 218 27.34 6.75 0.71
C TYR A 218 27.42 8.19 0.21
N ALA A 219 27.49 9.19 1.09
CA ALA A 219 27.37 10.60 0.73
C ALA A 219 28.50 11.03 -0.23
N ASP A 220 29.76 10.78 0.11
CA ASP A 220 30.92 11.22 -0.68
C ASP A 220 30.91 10.67 -2.12
N GLU A 221 30.63 9.36 -2.29
CA GLU A 221 30.58 8.75 -3.63
C GLU A 221 29.33 9.16 -4.41
N LEU A 222 28.20 9.45 -3.74
CA LEU A 222 27.02 9.98 -4.43
C LEU A 222 27.23 11.43 -4.89
N VAL A 223 27.90 12.27 -4.10
CA VAL A 223 28.26 13.64 -4.47
C VAL A 223 29.31 13.66 -5.60
N ARG A 224 30.30 12.76 -5.57
CA ARG A 224 31.21 12.56 -6.71
C ARG A 224 30.45 12.21 -7.98
N LEU A 225 29.56 11.21 -7.89
CA LEU A 225 28.75 10.79 -9.03
C LEU A 225 27.78 11.89 -9.50
N SER A 226 27.29 12.74 -8.60
CA SER A 226 26.39 13.83 -8.97
C SER A 226 27.10 14.95 -9.72
N LEU A 227 28.37 15.22 -9.41
CA LEU A 227 29.21 16.16 -10.16
C LEU A 227 29.58 15.61 -11.55
N ASP A 228 29.99 14.35 -11.65
CA ASP A 228 30.32 13.68 -12.92
C ASP A 228 29.12 13.64 -13.91
N TYR A 229 27.90 13.67 -13.38
CA TYR A 229 26.65 13.50 -14.12
C TYR A 229 25.61 14.61 -13.85
N TRP A 230 26.07 15.84 -13.60
CA TRP A 230 25.22 16.99 -13.20
C TRP A 230 23.93 17.15 -14.01
N ASP A 231 24.02 17.19 -15.34
CA ASP A 231 22.91 17.35 -16.28
C ASP A 231 22.41 16.01 -16.85
N ARG A 232 22.85 14.86 -16.31
CA ARG A 232 22.68 13.53 -16.93
C ARG A 232 22.08 12.45 -16.01
N PRO A 233 21.30 11.51 -16.59
CA PRO A 233 21.01 10.13 -16.22
C PRO A 233 21.75 9.39 -15.08
N MET A 234 21.89 9.85 -13.84
CA MET A 234 22.87 9.34 -12.85
C MET A 234 23.08 7.81 -12.85
N PHE A 235 22.01 7.01 -12.87
CA PHE A 235 22.09 5.55 -12.88
C PHE A 235 22.54 4.94 -14.23
N SER A 236 22.07 5.45 -15.37
CA SER A 236 22.40 4.94 -16.72
C SER A 236 21.91 5.88 -17.83
N ASP A 237 22.72 6.06 -18.89
CA ASP A 237 22.33 6.83 -20.09
C ASP A 237 21.31 6.11 -21.00
N ARG A 238 20.96 4.85 -20.69
CA ARG A 238 19.97 4.10 -21.48
C ARG A 238 18.57 4.63 -21.21
N THR A 239 17.79 4.89 -22.25
CA THR A 239 16.38 5.30 -22.12
C THR A 239 15.58 4.36 -21.21
N PRO A 240 14.89 4.88 -20.18
CA PRO A 240 14.05 4.08 -19.30
C PRO A 240 12.97 3.30 -20.06
N SER A 241 12.76 2.06 -19.64
CA SER A 241 11.84 1.09 -20.25
C SER A 241 11.41 0.04 -19.23
N ARG A 242 10.50 -0.87 -19.62
CA ARG A 242 10.04 -1.93 -18.72
C ARG A 242 11.21 -2.82 -18.28
N ASN A 243 11.32 -3.02 -16.96
CA ASN A 243 12.43 -3.75 -16.31
C ASN A 243 13.83 -3.11 -16.47
N TRP A 244 13.94 -1.85 -16.90
CA TRP A 244 15.20 -1.14 -17.16
C TRP A 244 16.24 -1.28 -16.04
N THR A 245 15.87 -0.99 -14.79
CA THR A 245 16.76 -1.11 -13.62
C THR A 245 17.33 -2.52 -13.47
N ALA A 246 16.49 -3.55 -13.66
CA ALA A 246 16.93 -4.94 -13.58
C ALA A 246 17.84 -5.34 -14.77
N ASN A 247 17.55 -4.83 -15.96
CA ASN A 247 18.34 -5.08 -17.17
C ASN A 247 19.73 -4.43 -17.11
N VAL A 248 19.85 -3.24 -16.50
CA VAL A 248 21.13 -2.58 -16.24
C VAL A 248 21.90 -3.33 -15.14
N LEU A 249 21.25 -3.66 -14.02
CA LEU A 249 21.88 -4.40 -12.93
C LEU A 249 22.34 -5.81 -13.30
N ALA A 250 21.68 -6.46 -14.27
CA ALA A 250 22.10 -7.75 -14.82
C ALA A 250 23.43 -7.68 -15.62
N GLN A 251 23.97 -6.48 -15.87
CA GLN A 251 25.27 -6.29 -16.53
C GLN A 251 26.43 -6.13 -15.55
N LEU A 252 26.18 -6.06 -14.23
CA LEU A 252 27.23 -5.97 -13.22
C LEU A 252 27.95 -7.32 -13.04
N GLU A 253 29.25 -7.27 -12.79
CA GLU A 253 30.08 -8.45 -12.54
C GLU A 253 30.14 -8.73 -11.03
N PHE A 254 29.65 -9.90 -10.61
CA PHE A 254 29.68 -10.35 -9.22
C PHE A 254 30.60 -11.57 -9.07
N PRO A 255 31.50 -11.61 -8.07
CA PRO A 255 32.26 -12.81 -7.72
C PRO A 255 31.35 -13.99 -7.32
N THR A 256 31.84 -15.21 -7.53
CA THR A 256 31.14 -16.42 -7.07
C THR A 256 30.90 -16.37 -5.56
N GLY A 257 29.66 -16.62 -5.13
CA GLY A 257 29.26 -16.57 -3.72
C GLY A 257 28.87 -15.19 -3.21
N ALA A 258 29.06 -14.11 -3.99
CA ALA A 258 28.58 -12.80 -3.61
C ALA A 258 27.04 -12.77 -3.49
N PRO A 259 26.48 -12.05 -2.49
CA PRO A 259 25.04 -11.86 -2.39
C PRO A 259 24.52 -11.10 -3.61
N ARG A 260 23.32 -11.45 -4.07
CA ARG A 260 22.70 -10.75 -5.21
C ARG A 260 22.30 -9.33 -4.82
N LEU A 261 22.67 -8.34 -5.62
CA LEU A 261 22.20 -6.95 -5.49
C LEU A 261 20.72 -6.82 -5.91
N VAL A 262 19.86 -6.38 -5.00
CA VAL A 262 18.40 -6.29 -5.20
C VAL A 262 17.88 -4.96 -4.62
N PRO A 263 17.47 -3.99 -5.45
CA PRO A 263 17.01 -2.66 -5.02
C PRO A 263 15.94 -2.65 -3.92
N SER A 264 14.93 -3.54 -4.00
CA SER A 264 13.88 -3.63 -2.98
C SER A 264 14.38 -4.17 -1.63
N ARG A 265 15.42 -5.00 -1.63
CA ARG A 265 16.07 -5.51 -0.41
C ARG A 265 16.97 -4.45 0.23
N LEU A 266 17.69 -3.66 -0.58
CA LEU A 266 18.43 -2.49 -0.12
C LEU A 266 17.50 -1.50 0.58
N ARG A 267 16.38 -1.14 -0.07
CA ARG A 267 15.36 -0.27 0.51
C ARG A 267 14.75 -0.84 1.80
N THR A 268 14.56 -2.15 1.90
CA THR A 268 14.12 -2.77 3.18
C THR A 268 15.18 -2.62 4.27
N THR A 269 16.46 -2.75 3.93
CA THR A 269 17.56 -2.57 4.88
C THR A 269 17.64 -1.12 5.38
N TRP A 270 17.50 -0.13 4.49
CA TRP A 270 17.40 1.29 4.87
C TRP A 270 16.21 1.57 5.81
N MET A 271 15.04 0.98 5.56
CA MET A 271 13.88 1.12 6.47
C MET A 271 14.16 0.55 7.86
N VAL A 272 14.93 -0.55 7.96
CA VAL A 272 15.37 -1.13 9.24
C VAL A 272 16.43 -0.25 9.91
N GLU A 273 17.41 0.28 9.17
CA GLU A 273 18.44 1.18 9.71
C GLU A 273 17.84 2.47 10.27
N LEU A 274 16.98 3.17 9.53
CA LEU A 274 16.32 4.38 10.02
C LEU A 274 15.38 4.12 11.22
N SER A 275 14.64 3.00 11.19
CA SER A 275 13.80 2.60 12.33
C SER A 275 14.63 2.29 13.58
N THR A 276 15.81 1.68 13.40
CA THR A 276 16.76 1.37 14.48
C THR A 276 17.39 2.64 15.05
N ALA A 277 17.74 3.60 14.18
CA ALA A 277 18.18 4.94 14.56
C ALA A 277 17.09 5.74 15.30
N GLY A 278 15.81 5.33 15.18
CA GLY A 278 14.69 5.93 15.91
C GLY A 278 13.93 7.00 15.15
N VAL A 279 14.10 7.09 13.83
CA VAL A 279 13.28 7.93 12.94
C VAL A 279 11.81 7.54 13.13
N ARG A 280 10.92 8.52 13.27
CA ARG A 280 9.49 8.25 13.53
C ARG A 280 8.84 7.63 12.29
N ILE A 281 7.82 6.81 12.48
CA ILE A 281 7.15 6.12 11.36
C ILE A 281 6.56 7.09 10.32
N SER A 282 6.15 8.30 10.73
CA SER A 282 5.68 9.37 9.84
C SER A 282 6.81 10.00 9.02
N GLU A 283 7.99 10.19 9.61
CA GLU A 283 9.19 10.69 8.92
C GLU A 283 9.69 9.63 7.93
N LEU A 284 9.74 8.36 8.35
CA LEU A 284 10.07 7.24 7.47
C LEU A 284 9.07 7.08 6.30
N GLN A 285 7.76 7.26 6.54
CA GLN A 285 6.75 7.28 5.49
C GLN A 285 6.97 8.42 4.49
N HIS A 286 7.29 9.62 4.99
CA HIS A 286 7.61 10.78 4.17
C HIS A 286 8.84 10.52 3.29
N PHE A 287 9.99 10.18 3.87
CA PHE A 287 11.23 9.89 3.13
C PHE A 287 11.11 8.69 2.18
N ALA A 288 10.28 7.69 2.51
CA ALA A 288 9.97 6.60 1.61
C ALA A 288 9.03 6.99 0.46
N GLY A 289 8.34 8.13 0.52
CA GLY A 289 7.36 8.55 -0.49
C GLY A 289 6.10 7.67 -0.50
N VAL A 290 5.69 7.12 0.65
CA VAL A 290 4.53 6.22 0.75
C VAL A 290 3.43 6.79 1.65
N LYS A 291 2.19 6.80 1.14
CA LYS A 291 1.00 7.26 1.90
C LYS A 291 0.65 6.31 3.06
N THR A 292 1.06 5.05 2.98
CA THR A 292 0.82 3.99 3.99
C THR A 292 2.02 3.06 4.06
N MET A 293 2.48 2.73 5.26
CA MET A 293 3.56 1.73 5.45
C MET A 293 3.03 0.28 5.38
N THR A 294 2.39 -0.08 4.28
CA THR A 294 2.00 -1.47 3.99
C THR A 294 3.24 -2.34 3.85
N GLY A 295 3.38 -3.35 4.70
CA GLY A 295 4.61 -4.14 4.84
C GLY A 295 5.47 -3.79 6.07
N TRP A 296 5.04 -2.85 6.92
CA TRP A 296 5.73 -2.55 8.19
C TRP A 296 6.05 -3.80 9.02
N GLU A 297 5.08 -4.71 9.17
CA GLU A 297 5.22 -5.98 9.89
C GLU A 297 6.32 -6.90 9.31
N ASP A 298 6.62 -6.79 8.01
CA ASP A 298 7.63 -7.63 7.37
C ASP A 298 9.05 -7.24 7.79
N PHE A 299 9.29 -5.94 8.04
CA PHE A 299 10.61 -5.42 8.40
C PHE A 299 10.76 -5.06 9.87
N SER A 300 9.67 -4.71 10.58
CA SER A 300 9.74 -4.29 11.99
C SER A 300 10.26 -5.40 12.92
N LYS A 301 10.07 -6.68 12.54
CA LYS A 301 10.67 -7.84 13.20
C LYS A 301 12.21 -7.84 13.24
N PHE A 302 12.88 -7.05 12.39
CA PHE A 302 14.33 -6.86 12.38
C PHE A 302 14.83 -5.63 13.12
N VAL A 303 13.92 -4.75 13.57
CA VAL A 303 14.28 -3.55 14.33
C VAL A 303 14.51 -3.95 15.80
N PRO A 304 15.71 -3.78 16.36
CA PRO A 304 15.99 -4.16 17.75
C PRO A 304 15.07 -3.43 18.72
N ARG A 305 14.42 -4.16 19.63
CA ARG A 305 13.68 -3.56 20.75
C ARG A 305 14.67 -2.85 21.68
N ARG A 306 14.40 -1.57 21.98
CA ARG A 306 15.15 -0.80 22.98
C ARG A 306 15.00 -1.42 24.36
N ASP A 307 16.06 -1.33 25.16
CA ASP A 307 16.04 -1.76 26.55
C ASP A 307 14.92 -1.08 27.35
N ASP A 308 14.33 -1.82 28.27
CA ASP A 308 13.19 -1.39 29.08
C ASP A 308 13.52 -0.17 29.96
N SER A 309 14.77 0.02 30.41
CA SER A 309 15.18 1.23 31.14
C SER A 309 15.19 2.48 30.27
N VAL A 310 15.48 2.33 28.97
CA VAL A 310 15.44 3.42 27.99
C VAL A 310 13.99 3.78 27.67
N LEU A 311 13.12 2.77 27.54
CA LEU A 311 11.69 2.97 27.34
C LEU A 311 11.02 3.63 28.56
N ARG A 312 11.34 3.20 29.78
CA ARG A 312 10.84 3.80 31.03
C ARG A 312 11.26 5.26 31.18
N ARG A 313 12.50 5.61 30.85
CA ARG A 313 12.99 7.01 30.81
C ARG A 313 12.25 7.85 29.78
N LEU A 314 12.17 7.38 28.53
CA LEU A 314 11.46 8.05 27.44
C LEU A 314 9.98 8.31 27.77
N ILE A 315 9.28 7.32 28.32
CA ILE A 315 7.84 7.43 28.64
C ILE A 315 7.61 8.22 29.93
N GLY A 316 8.47 8.04 30.94
CA GLY A 316 8.39 8.73 32.23
C GLY A 316 8.88 10.18 32.22
N GLY A 317 9.40 10.67 31.08
CA GLY A 317 9.90 12.05 30.95
C GLY A 317 11.24 12.32 31.64
N VAL A 318 11.92 11.27 32.14
CA VAL A 318 13.24 11.36 32.76
C VAL A 318 14.29 11.28 31.65
N ARG A 319 14.97 12.38 31.36
CA ARG A 319 16.10 12.43 30.43
C ARG A 319 17.33 11.75 31.05
#